data_AF-A0A1V6FS08-F1
#
_entry.id   AF-A0A1V6FS08-F1
#
_cell.length_a   1.000
_cell.length_b   1.000
_cell.length_c   1.000
_cell.angle_alpha   90.00
_cell.angle_beta   90.00
_cell.angle_gamma   90.00
#
_symmetry.space_group_name_H-M   'P 1'
#
loop_
_entity.id
_entity.type
_entity.pdbx_description
1 polymer ?
#
loop_
_entity_poly.entity_id
_entity_poly.type
_entity_poly.pdbx_seq_one_letter_code
_entity_poly.pdbx_strand_id
1 'polypeptide(L)'
;MDKKKRKPKVSVQKPKAVYELKVVREILRYPNPNVVWVFRKDGKNNYEKLGYAAPEALNIVRKLRPQNFDLSLPPLSGQESHPVDVYKIQEPDNFGKLRTLYMKFFVRYADKPDQKDQLVMISFHE
;
A
#
# COMPACT_ATOMS: atom_id res chain seq x y z
N MET A 1 39.92 -1.27 -38.22
CA MET A 1 38.86 -0.43 -37.63
C MET A 1 37.83 -1.36 -37.02
N ASP A 2 37.69 -1.40 -35.69
CA ASP A 2 36.66 -2.22 -35.04
C ASP A 2 35.95 -1.39 -33.97
N LYS A 3 34.86 -0.74 -34.39
CA LYS A 3 33.98 0.01 -33.48
C LYS A 3 33.08 -0.98 -32.75
N LYS A 4 33.52 -1.44 -31.57
CA LYS A 4 32.68 -2.21 -30.64
C LYS A 4 31.38 -1.44 -30.34
N LYS A 5 30.27 -1.86 -30.97
CA LYS A 5 28.91 -1.38 -30.68
C LYS A 5 28.54 -1.75 -29.24
N ARG A 6 28.51 -0.74 -28.35
CA ARG A 6 27.97 -0.90 -27.00
C ARG A 6 26.46 -1.14 -27.11
N LYS A 7 25.97 -2.27 -26.61
CA LYS A 7 24.53 -2.54 -26.51
C LYS A 7 23.89 -1.49 -25.57
N PRO A 8 22.73 -0.91 -25.91
CA PRO A 8 22.04 0.02 -25.02
C PRO A 8 21.67 -0.70 -23.72
N LYS A 9 22.04 -0.12 -22.58
CA LYS A 9 21.54 -0.56 -21.28
C LYS A 9 20.02 -0.30 -21.30
N VAL A 10 19.24 -1.35 -21.48
CA VAL A 10 17.79 -1.30 -21.24
C VAL A 10 17.65 -0.91 -19.77
N SER A 11 17.26 0.33 -19.51
CA SER A 11 16.90 0.77 -18.18
C SER A 11 15.66 -0.05 -17.80
N VAL A 12 15.86 -1.06 -16.95
CA VAL A 12 14.74 -1.79 -16.35
C VAL A 12 13.91 -0.76 -15.62
N GLN A 13 12.74 -0.43 -16.17
CA GLN A 13 11.79 0.46 -15.50
C GLN A 13 11.46 -0.18 -14.17
N LYS A 14 11.80 0.50 -13.08
CA LYS A 14 11.42 0.03 -11.75
C LYS A 14 9.88 0.02 -11.70
N PRO A 15 9.28 -1.05 -11.16
CA PRO A 15 7.83 -1.11 -11.03
C PRO A 15 7.37 0.09 -10.19
N LYS A 16 6.27 0.73 -10.59
CA LYS A 16 5.74 1.96 -9.98
C LYS A 16 4.34 1.66 -9.41
N ALA A 17 4.09 2.16 -8.21
CA ALA A 17 2.77 2.15 -7.59
C ALA A 17 1.72 2.81 -8.49
N VAL A 18 0.51 2.24 -8.49
CA VAL A 18 -0.63 2.82 -9.21
C VAL A 18 -1.14 4.06 -8.47
N TYR A 19 -1.17 4.02 -7.14
CA TYR A 19 -1.68 5.13 -6.33
C TYR A 19 -0.54 6.00 -5.82
N GLU A 20 -0.69 7.30 -5.97
CA GLU A 20 0.27 8.25 -5.42
C GLU A 20 0.15 8.28 -3.89
N LEU A 21 1.28 8.06 -3.19
CA LEU A 21 1.33 8.16 -1.73
C LEU A 21 0.89 9.54 -1.19
N LYS A 22 0.94 10.59 -2.02
CA LYS A 22 0.41 11.91 -1.68
C LYS A 22 -1.10 11.85 -1.42
N VAL A 23 -1.86 11.19 -2.30
CA VAL A 23 -3.31 10.99 -2.16
C VAL A 23 -3.62 10.16 -0.93
N VAL A 24 -2.88 9.05 -0.72
CA VAL A 24 -3.05 8.19 0.47
C VAL A 24 -2.88 9.01 1.76
N ARG A 25 -1.84 9.84 1.82
CA ARG A 25 -1.59 10.71 2.98
C ARG A 25 -2.66 11.78 3.18
N GLU A 26 -3.25 12.29 2.10
CA GLU A 26 -4.34 13.25 2.15
C GLU A 26 -5.60 12.65 2.77
N ILE A 27 -6.00 11.45 2.35
CA ILE A 27 -7.10 10.69 2.96
C ILE A 27 -6.84 10.47 4.46
N LEU A 28 -5.59 10.12 4.80
CA LEU A 28 -5.17 9.88 6.19
C LEU A 28 -4.97 11.16 7.00
N ARG A 29 -5.05 12.37 6.44
CA ARG A 29 -4.79 13.62 7.19
C ARG A 29 -5.94 14.01 8.11
N TYR A 30 -7.16 13.54 7.83
CA TYR A 30 -8.35 13.90 8.58
C TYR A 30 -8.41 13.23 9.96
N PRO A 31 -9.03 13.88 10.97
CA PRO A 31 -9.22 13.29 12.30
C PRO A 31 -10.01 11.98 12.27
N ASN A 32 -11.00 11.90 11.36
CA ASN A 32 -11.72 10.67 11.03
C ASN A 32 -11.46 10.36 9.55
N PRO A 33 -10.35 9.67 9.21
CA PRO A 33 -9.96 9.43 7.83
C PRO A 33 -10.90 8.42 7.18
N ASN A 34 -11.18 8.61 5.89
CA ASN A 34 -12.11 7.79 5.13
C ASN A 34 -11.45 6.45 4.72
N VAL A 35 -11.22 5.59 5.70
CA VAL A 35 -10.51 4.31 5.54
C VAL A 35 -11.49 3.16 5.76
N VAL A 36 -11.54 2.25 4.79
CA VAL A 36 -12.36 1.03 4.86
C VAL A 36 -11.44 -0.17 5.03
N TRP A 37 -11.66 -0.96 6.07
CA TRP A 37 -10.93 -2.19 6.32
C TRP A 37 -11.73 -3.40 5.82
N VAL A 38 -11.16 -4.13 4.87
CA VAL A 38 -11.76 -5.38 4.36
C VAL A 38 -11.33 -6.52 5.27
N PHE A 39 -12.17 -6.90 6.23
CA PHE A 39 -11.90 -8.02 7.13
C PHE A 39 -12.35 -9.34 6.50
N ARG A 40 -11.39 -10.16 6.06
CA ARG A 40 -11.66 -11.52 5.58
C ARG A 40 -11.70 -12.52 6.74
N LYS A 41 -12.44 -13.63 6.56
CA LYS A 41 -12.55 -14.71 7.56
C LYS A 41 -11.21 -15.34 7.96
N ASP A 42 -10.20 -15.25 7.09
CA ASP A 42 -8.83 -15.72 7.37
C ASP A 42 -8.03 -14.76 8.27
N GLY A 43 -8.55 -13.56 8.55
CA GLY A 43 -7.97 -12.58 9.44
C GLY A 43 -6.66 -11.97 8.94
N LYS A 44 -6.37 -12.01 7.63
CA LYS A 44 -5.15 -11.43 7.02
C LYS A 44 -5.09 -9.89 7.04
N ASN A 45 -6.18 -9.25 7.45
CA ASN A 45 -6.27 -7.80 7.61
C ASN A 45 -6.54 -7.43 9.06
N ASN A 46 -5.68 -7.90 9.95
CA ASN A 46 -5.91 -7.75 11.37
C ASN A 46 -4.67 -7.15 12.02
N TYR A 47 -4.55 -5.83 11.92
CA TYR A 47 -3.53 -5.05 12.60
C TYR A 47 -3.56 -5.30 14.12
N GLU A 48 -4.73 -5.62 14.69
CA GLU A 48 -4.88 -5.94 16.12
C GLU A 48 -4.14 -7.24 16.49
N LYS A 49 -4.09 -8.23 15.59
CA LYS A 49 -3.28 -9.46 15.80
C LYS A 49 -1.78 -9.19 15.89
N LEU A 50 -1.31 -8.10 15.29
CA LEU A 50 0.09 -7.67 15.38
C LEU A 50 0.37 -6.79 16.60
N GLY A 51 -0.65 -6.54 17.42
CA GLY A 51 -0.59 -5.71 18.61
C GLY A 51 -0.68 -4.21 18.31
N TYR A 52 -1.16 -3.81 17.13
CA TYR A 52 -1.36 -2.41 16.80
C TYR A 52 -2.79 -1.96 17.11
N ALA A 53 -2.93 -0.72 17.57
CA ALA A 53 -4.20 0.00 17.51
C ALA A 53 -4.42 0.57 16.10
N ALA A 54 -5.68 0.84 15.72
CA ALA A 54 -6.00 1.40 14.41
C ALA A 54 -5.20 2.70 14.09
N PRO A 55 -5.04 3.67 15.02
CA PRO A 55 -4.22 4.87 14.75
C PRO A 55 -2.75 4.56 14.45
N GLU A 56 -2.19 3.53 15.07
CA GLU A 56 -0.81 3.10 14.86
C GLU A 56 -0.63 2.47 13.47
N ALA A 57 -1.57 1.59 13.08
CA ALA A 57 -1.59 1.01 11.75
C ALA A 57 -1.71 2.09 10.66
N LEU A 58 -2.59 3.07 10.84
CA LEU A 58 -2.72 4.21 9.91
C LEU A 58 -1.46 5.08 9.87
N ASN A 59 -0.75 5.23 11.01
CA ASN A 59 0.51 5.97 11.05
C ASN A 59 1.62 5.25 10.27
N ILE A 60 1.66 3.91 10.32
CA ILE A 60 2.56 3.10 9.49
C ILE A 60 2.27 3.35 8.01
N VAL A 61 0.99 3.34 7.61
CA VAL A 61 0.60 3.62 6.21
C VAL A 61 1.01 5.04 5.78
N ARG A 62 0.88 6.07 6.65
CA ARG A 62 1.36 7.43 6.33
C ARG A 62 2.86 7.50 6.04
N LYS A 63 3.66 6.66 6.73
CA LYS A 63 5.12 6.64 6.63
C LYS A 63 5.65 5.90 5.41
N LEU A 64 4.80 5.21 4.66
CA LEU A 64 5.18 4.54 3.42
C LEU A 64 5.95 5.47 2.49
N ARG A 65 7.00 4.92 1.87
CA ARG A 65 7.86 5.59 0.89
C ARG A 65 7.79 4.85 -0.45
N PRO A 66 8.12 5.51 -1.57
CA PRO A 66 8.13 4.84 -2.88
C PRO A 66 9.03 3.59 -2.92
N GLN A 67 10.12 3.57 -2.15
CA GLN A 67 11.02 2.41 -2.05
C GLN A 67 10.41 1.20 -1.33
N ASN A 68 9.29 1.38 -0.63
CA ASN A 68 8.56 0.31 0.05
C ASN A 68 7.55 -0.37 -0.87
N PHE A 69 7.32 0.17 -2.06
CA PHE A 69 6.46 -0.45 -3.05
C PHE A 69 7.12 -1.74 -3.55
N ASP A 70 6.33 -2.82 -3.55
CA ASP A 70 6.76 -4.13 -4.02
C ASP A 70 6.21 -4.38 -5.43
N LEU A 71 4.88 -4.44 -5.55
CA LEU A 71 4.18 -4.71 -6.80
C LEU A 71 2.74 -4.21 -6.79
N SER A 72 2.13 -4.13 -7.97
CA SER A 72 0.69 -3.92 -8.12
C SER A 72 0.05 -5.21 -8.64
N LEU A 73 -0.98 -5.68 -7.96
CA LEU A 73 -1.80 -6.80 -8.40
C LEU A 73 -2.90 -6.28 -9.32
N PRO A 74 -3.24 -7.03 -10.38
CA PRO A 74 -4.40 -6.70 -11.20
C PRO A 74 -5.68 -6.72 -10.35
N PRO A 75 -6.76 -6.06 -10.82
CA PRO A 75 -8.06 -6.11 -10.17
C PRO A 75 -8.46 -7.56 -9.89
N LEU A 76 -8.85 -7.86 -8.65
CA LEU A 76 -9.28 -9.20 -8.27
C LEU A 76 -10.67 -9.46 -8.86
N SER A 77 -10.75 -10.39 -9.80
CA SER A 77 -11.98 -10.81 -10.47
C SER A 77 -13.11 -11.04 -9.46
N GLY A 78 -14.18 -10.23 -9.55
CA GLY A 78 -15.41 -10.40 -8.78
C GLY A 78 -15.54 -9.61 -7.47
N GLN A 79 -14.51 -8.89 -7.00
CA GLN A 79 -14.64 -8.04 -5.79
C GLN A 79 -14.10 -6.61 -5.97
N GLU A 80 -13.09 -6.39 -6.80
CA GLU A 80 -12.42 -5.09 -6.86
C GLU A 80 -12.14 -4.74 -8.32
N SER A 81 -12.75 -3.65 -8.80
CA SER A 81 -12.49 -3.04 -10.12
C SER A 81 -11.17 -2.27 -10.19
N HIS A 82 -10.43 -2.24 -9.08
CA HIS A 82 -9.24 -1.42 -8.88
C HIS A 82 -8.00 -2.31 -8.76
N PRO A 83 -6.86 -1.95 -9.38
CA PRO A 83 -5.60 -2.61 -9.09
C PRO A 83 -5.21 -2.39 -7.62
N VAL A 84 -4.45 -3.31 -7.05
CA VAL A 84 -4.09 -3.30 -5.63
C VAL A 84 -2.59 -3.11 -5.49
N ASP A 85 -2.17 -2.04 -4.81
CA ASP A 85 -0.75 -1.83 -4.53
C ASP A 85 -0.34 -2.63 -3.29
N VAL A 86 0.84 -3.24 -3.37
CA VAL A 86 1.47 -4.00 -2.29
C VAL A 86 2.70 -3.26 -1.82
N TYR A 87 2.78 -3.04 -0.52
CA TYR A 87 3.91 -2.41 0.13
C TYR A 87 4.55 -3.36 1.14
N LYS A 88 5.87 -3.34 1.19
CA LYS A 88 6.71 -4.10 2.11
C LYS A 88 7.64 -3.15 2.87
N ILE A 89 7.56 -3.18 4.19
CA ILE A 89 8.40 -2.35 5.07
C ILE A 89 9.04 -3.18 6.17
N GLN A 90 10.10 -2.63 6.79
CA GLN A 90 10.65 -3.10 8.04
C GLN A 90 10.17 -2.15 9.14
N GLU A 91 9.41 -2.64 10.11
CA GLU A 91 9.01 -1.88 11.30
C GLU A 91 9.45 -2.64 12.55
N PRO A 92 9.86 -1.93 13.62
CA PRO A 92 10.11 -2.58 14.89
C PRO A 92 8.79 -3.13 15.48
N ASP A 93 8.86 -4.29 16.12
CA ASP A 93 7.79 -4.80 16.97
C ASP A 93 7.80 -4.13 18.36
N ASN A 94 6.86 -4.52 19.21
CA ASN A 94 6.74 -4.01 20.57
C ASN A 94 7.96 -4.35 21.46
N PHE A 95 8.83 -5.25 21.00
CA PHE A 95 10.07 -5.68 21.65
C PHE A 95 11.33 -5.09 20.98
N GLY A 96 11.17 -4.21 19.98
CA GLY A 96 12.25 -3.58 19.23
C GLY A 96 12.90 -4.46 18.17
N LYS A 97 12.37 -5.66 17.89
CA LYS A 97 12.85 -6.52 16.80
C LYS A 97 12.27 -6.05 15.47
N LEU A 98 13.09 -5.99 14.43
CA LEU A 98 12.61 -5.67 13.10
C LEU A 98 11.77 -6.82 12.55
N ARG A 99 10.54 -6.50 12.17
CA ARG A 99 9.64 -7.38 11.44
C ARG A 99 9.33 -6.81 10.07
N THR A 100 9.09 -7.72 9.14
CA THR A 100 8.61 -7.35 7.81
C THR A 100 7.11 -7.18 7.88
N LEU A 101 6.57 -6.07 7.39
CA LEU A 101 5.13 -5.88 7.25
C LEU A 101 4.74 -5.79 5.78
N TYR A 102 3.70 -6.53 5.41
CA TYR A 102 3.05 -6.51 4.12
C TYR A 102 1.68 -5.84 4.21
N MET A 103 1.50 -4.79 3.41
CA MET A 103 0.25 -4.05 3.29
C MET A 103 -0.28 -4.14 1.87
N LYS A 104 -1.59 -4.32 1.73
CA LYS A 104 -2.28 -4.29 0.45
C LYS A 104 -3.44 -3.32 0.53
N PHE A 105 -3.52 -2.39 -0.39
CA PHE A 105 -4.61 -1.43 -0.44
C PHE A 105 -4.82 -0.88 -1.86
N PHE A 106 -5.96 -0.24 -2.05
CA PHE A 106 -6.22 0.62 -3.20
C PHE A 106 -6.93 1.89 -2.75
N VAL A 107 -6.91 2.91 -3.62
CA VAL A 107 -7.71 4.11 -3.46
C VAL A 107 -8.95 3.99 -4.32
N ARG A 108 -10.12 4.09 -3.70
CA ARG A 108 -11.39 4.31 -4.40
C ARG A 108 -11.61 5.82 -4.49
N TYR A 109 -11.42 6.37 -5.68
CA TYR A 109 -11.66 7.78 -5.94
C TYR A 109 -13.16 8.10 -5.89
N ALA A 110 -13.49 9.29 -5.44
CA ALA A 110 -14.86 9.78 -5.45
C ALA A 110 -15.36 9.99 -6.89
N ASP A 111 -16.49 9.36 -7.24
CA ASP A 111 -17.13 9.54 -8.55
C ASP A 111 -18.00 10.81 -8.61
N LYS A 112 -18.36 11.36 -7.44
CA LYS A 112 -19.22 12.54 -7.31
C LYS A 112 -18.61 13.57 -6.33
N PRO A 113 -18.90 14.88 -6.51
CA PRO A 113 -18.32 15.94 -5.68
C PRO A 113 -18.69 15.89 -4.19
N ASP A 114 -19.80 15.23 -3.85
CA ASP A 114 -20.29 15.02 -2.48
C ASP A 114 -19.61 13.83 -1.78
N GLN A 115 -18.85 13.01 -2.53
CA GLN A 115 -18.11 11.87 -2.01
C GLN A 115 -16.65 12.24 -1.78
N LYS A 116 -16.04 11.56 -0.81
CA LYS A 116 -14.61 11.69 -0.50
C LYS A 116 -13.87 10.45 -0.96
N ASP A 117 -12.64 10.61 -1.41
CA ASP A 117 -11.74 9.48 -1.70
C ASP A 117 -11.64 8.55 -0.48
N GLN A 118 -11.57 7.25 -0.76
CA GLN A 118 -11.51 6.19 0.24
C GLN A 118 -10.22 5.40 0.10
N LEU A 119 -9.55 5.17 1.22
CA LEU A 119 -8.45 4.20 1.28
C LEU A 119 -9.03 2.85 1.70
N VAL A 120 -8.98 1.86 0.81
CA VAL A 120 -9.48 0.52 1.11
C VAL A 120 -8.31 -0.38 1.47
N MET A 121 -8.18 -0.71 2.75
CA MET A 121 -7.16 -1.61 3.29
C MET A 121 -7.61 -3.05 3.13
N ILE A 122 -6.88 -3.84 2.34
CA ILE A 122 -7.20 -5.25 2.05
C ILE A 122 -6.47 -6.21 2.98
N SER A 123 -5.21 -5.93 3.31
CA SER A 123 -4.44 -6.76 4.26
C SER A 123 -3.35 -5.96 4.96
N PHE A 124 -3.06 -6.36 6.19
CA PHE A 124 -2.03 -5.80 7.05
C PHE A 124 -1.50 -6.95 7.93
N HIS A 125 -0.32 -7.47 7.61
CA HIS A 125 0.24 -8.69 8.20
C HIS A 125 1.79 -8.71 8.12
N GLU A 126 2.40 -9.70 8.78
CA GLU A 126 3.82 -10.04 8.67
C GLU A 126 4.13 -10.99 7.50
#